data_AF-A0AAV7AZJ0-F1
#
_entry.id   AF-A0AAV7AZJ0-F1
#
_cell.length_a   1.000
_cell.length_b   1.000
_cell.length_c   1.000
_cell.angle_alpha   90.00
_cell.angle_beta   90.00
_cell.angle_gamma   90.00
#
_symmetry.space_group_name_H-M   'P 1'
#
loop_
_entity.id
_entity.type
_entity.pdbx_description
1 polymer ?
#
loop_
_entity_poly.entity_id
_entity_poly.type
_entity_poly.pdbx_seq_one_letter_code
_entity_poly.pdbx_strand_id
1 'polypeptide(L)'
;DPYNMRLAENVAKYEKILDETPIRDGEEDSYLPRPNVTHLRTRDLYEKLCQTLGSQPSHYKDPRRSCSYHTNRSPYLILQPLKKEEVNLEPYVVLYHDFISDYEAEKIKEIASPWVSLYNKLQEE
;
A
#
# COMPACT_ATOMS: atom_id res chain seq x y z
N ASP A 1 0.30 10.80 -5.53
CA ASP A 1 1.06 11.97 -5.99
C ASP A 1 0.44 12.47 -7.28
N PRO A 2 -0.21 13.65 -7.27
CA PRO A 2 -0.85 14.23 -8.44
C PRO A 2 0.14 14.64 -9.56
N TYR A 3 1.46 14.65 -9.30
CA TYR A 3 2.48 15.03 -10.30
C TYR A 3 3.14 13.83 -10.99
N ASN A 4 2.69 12.60 -10.71
CA ASN A 4 3.22 11.43 -11.39
C ASN A 4 2.76 11.42 -12.86
N MET A 5 3.58 11.95 -13.76
CA MET A 5 3.26 12.03 -15.20
C MET A 5 2.92 10.66 -15.80
N ARG A 6 3.57 9.59 -15.32
CA ARG A 6 3.31 8.22 -15.76
C ARG A 6 1.91 7.74 -15.36
N LEU A 7 1.41 8.18 -14.20
CA LEU A 7 0.03 7.91 -13.79
C LEU A 7 -0.96 8.60 -14.74
N ALA A 8 -0.72 9.87 -15.08
CA ALA A 8 -1.58 10.62 -16.01
C ALA A 8 -1.62 9.97 -17.41
N GLU A 9 -0.46 9.55 -17.92
CA GLU A 9 -0.36 8.81 -19.19
C GLU A 9 -1.07 7.45 -19.14
N ASN A 10 -0.92 6.71 -18.04
CA ASN A 10 -1.61 5.45 -17.84
C ASN A 10 -3.13 5.65 -17.82
N VAL A 11 -3.63 6.66 -17.09
CA VAL A 11 -5.07 6.99 -17.01
C VAL A 11 -5.63 7.27 -18.39
N ALA A 12 -5.03 8.20 -19.14
CA ALA A 12 -5.49 8.54 -20.49
C ALA A 12 -5.49 7.33 -21.44
N LYS A 13 -4.50 6.44 -21.30
CA LYS A 13 -4.44 5.19 -22.06
C LYS A 13 -5.58 4.24 -21.70
N TYR A 14 -5.89 4.05 -20.42
CA TYR A 14 -6.96 3.15 -19.99
C TYR A 14 -8.35 3.67 -20.32
N GLU A 15 -8.57 4.99 -20.21
CA GLU A 15 -9.82 5.63 -20.66
C GLU A 15 -10.08 5.35 -22.14
N LYS A 16 -9.06 5.52 -22.99
CA LYS A 16 -9.16 5.21 -24.42
C LYS A 16 -9.50 3.73 -24.70
N ILE A 17 -8.94 2.79 -23.93
CA ILE A 17 -9.24 1.36 -24.07
C ILE A 17 -10.70 1.08 -23.68
N LEU A 18 -11.21 1.71 -22.61
CA LEU A 18 -12.59 1.57 -22.18
C LEU A 18 -13.58 2.10 -23.22
N ASP A 19 -13.24 3.19 -23.91
CA ASP A 19 -14.04 3.73 -25.02
C ASP A 19 -14.00 2.83 -26.27
N GLU A 20 -12.86 2.20 -26.57
CA GLU A 20 -12.67 1.33 -27.74
C GLU A 20 -13.34 -0.05 -27.58
N THR A 21 -13.44 -0.56 -26.36
CA THR A 21 -14.16 -1.80 -26.04
C THR A 21 -15.32 -1.50 -25.10
N PRO A 22 -16.47 -1.00 -25.60
CA PRO A 22 -17.65 -0.86 -24.77
C PRO A 22 -18.07 -2.24 -24.28
N ILE A 23 -18.06 -2.45 -22.96
CA ILE A 23 -18.63 -3.64 -22.33
C ILE A 23 -20.09 -3.67 -22.80
N ARG A 24 -20.45 -4.67 -23.60
CA ARG A 24 -21.84 -4.84 -24.02
C ARG A 24 -22.60 -5.29 -22.78
N ASP A 25 -23.50 -4.46 -22.27
CA ASP A 25 -24.37 -4.77 -21.15
C ASP A 25 -25.02 -6.15 -21.38
N GLY A 26 -24.60 -7.16 -20.62
CA GLY A 26 -25.21 -8.50 -20.67
C GLY A 26 -24.28 -9.72 -20.73
N GLU A 27 -22.96 -9.59 -20.65
CA GLU A 27 -22.06 -10.75 -20.52
C GLU A 27 -21.16 -10.61 -19.27
N GLU A 28 -21.76 -10.88 -18.10
CA GLU A 28 -21.00 -11.18 -16.87
C GLU A 28 -20.07 -12.37 -17.17
N ASP A 29 -18.77 -12.18 -16.96
CA ASP A 29 -17.70 -13.18 -17.04
C ASP A 29 -16.93 -13.34 -18.37
N SER A 30 -16.83 -12.27 -19.18
CA SER A 30 -15.79 -12.21 -20.22
C SER A 30 -14.45 -11.77 -19.61
N TYR A 31 -13.63 -12.76 -19.24
CA TYR A 31 -12.22 -12.56 -18.90
C TYR A 31 -11.56 -11.73 -20.01
N LEU A 32 -11.18 -10.47 -19.72
CA LEU A 32 -10.38 -9.67 -20.64
C LEU A 32 -9.16 -10.52 -21.05
N PRO A 33 -9.00 -10.86 -22.34
CA PRO A 33 -7.93 -11.76 -22.76
C PRO A 33 -6.59 -11.09 -22.45
N ARG A 34 -5.67 -11.87 -21.85
CA ARG A 34 -4.35 -11.41 -21.46
C ARG A 34 -3.64 -10.77 -22.67
N PRO A 35 -3.25 -9.49 -22.62
CA PRO A 35 -2.48 -8.88 -23.68
C PRO A 35 -1.15 -9.62 -23.87
N ASN A 36 -0.84 -10.00 -25.11
CA ASN A 36 0.42 -10.69 -25.44
C ASN A 36 1.58 -9.68 -25.51
N VAL A 37 2.05 -9.21 -24.35
CA VAL A 37 3.18 -8.29 -24.26
C VAL A 37 4.51 -9.04 -24.07
N THR A 38 5.40 -8.92 -25.05
CA THR A 38 6.72 -9.60 -25.09
C THR A 38 7.85 -8.77 -24.46
N HIS A 39 7.64 -7.48 -24.19
CA HIS A 39 8.72 -6.54 -23.84
C HIS A 39 9.06 -6.46 -22.34
N LEU A 40 8.25 -7.02 -21.45
CA LEU A 40 8.48 -6.94 -20.00
C LEU A 40 9.29 -8.17 -19.54
N ARG A 41 10.61 -8.03 -19.42
CA ARG A 41 11.51 -9.11 -18.94
C ARG A 41 11.14 -9.65 -17.55
N THR A 42 10.60 -8.81 -16.69
CA THR A 42 10.20 -9.13 -15.31
C THR A 42 8.70 -9.41 -15.17
N ARG A 43 7.98 -9.61 -16.28
CA ARG A 43 6.52 -9.75 -16.29
C ARG A 43 6.02 -10.87 -15.39
N ASP A 44 6.60 -12.06 -15.53
CA ASP A 44 6.18 -13.23 -14.74
C ASP A 44 6.49 -13.03 -13.24
N LEU A 45 7.52 -12.24 -12.92
CA LEU A 45 7.83 -11.86 -11.54
C LEU A 45 6.80 -10.85 -11.02
N TYR A 46 6.53 -9.78 -11.78
CA TYR A 46 5.55 -8.75 -11.43
C TYR A 46 4.14 -9.33 -11.26
N GLU A 47 3.71 -10.20 -12.17
CA GLU A 47 2.41 -10.87 -12.10
C GLU A 47 2.34 -11.91 -10.96
N LYS A 48 3.46 -12.55 -10.59
CA LYS A 48 3.54 -13.34 -9.34
C LYS A 48 3.41 -12.47 -8.09
N LEU A 49 3.77 -11.18 -8.14
CA LEU A 49 3.51 -10.25 -7.03
C LEU A 49 2.04 -9.82 -7.02
N CYS A 50 1.34 -9.88 -8.16
CA CYS A 50 -0.12 -9.82 -8.23
C CYS A 50 -0.79 -11.10 -7.73
N GLN A 51 -0.14 -11.84 -6.83
CA GLN A 51 -0.81 -12.85 -6.02
C GLN A 51 -1.88 -12.16 -5.17
N THR A 52 -3.11 -12.41 -5.61
CA THR A 52 -4.40 -12.24 -4.96
C THR A 52 -5.02 -10.83 -4.97
N LEU A 53 -5.94 -10.64 -5.93
CA LEU A 53 -7.15 -9.81 -5.83
C LEU A 53 -8.13 -10.29 -4.72
N GLY A 54 -7.69 -11.20 -3.84
CA GLY A 54 -8.32 -11.53 -2.58
C GLY A 54 -7.36 -11.20 -1.45
N SER A 55 -7.87 -10.98 -0.23
CA SER A 55 -7.00 -11.03 0.94
C SER A 55 -6.17 -12.31 0.85
N GLN A 56 -4.84 -12.23 0.93
CA GLN A 56 -4.04 -13.42 1.26
C GLN A 56 -4.83 -14.19 2.32
N PRO A 57 -5.00 -15.53 2.20
CA PRO A 57 -5.69 -16.27 3.23
C PRO A 57 -5.00 -15.92 4.53
N SER A 58 -5.66 -15.09 5.33
CA SER A 58 -5.23 -14.81 6.68
C SER A 58 -5.52 -16.12 7.38
N HIS A 59 -4.56 -17.04 7.32
CA HIS A 59 -4.62 -18.30 8.06
C HIS A 59 -4.86 -18.01 9.55
N TYR A 60 -4.64 -16.76 9.97
CA TYR A 60 -4.94 -16.17 11.28
C TYR A 60 -5.93 -15.00 11.19
N LYS A 61 -7.16 -15.25 10.74
CA LYS A 61 -8.30 -14.36 11.07
C LYS A 61 -8.80 -14.75 12.46
N ASP A 62 -8.14 -14.30 13.53
CA ASP A 62 -8.80 -14.30 14.84
C ASP A 62 -9.90 -13.23 14.79
N PRO A 63 -11.20 -13.58 14.93
CA PRO A 63 -12.29 -12.61 14.96
C PRO A 63 -12.23 -11.66 16.16
N ARG A 64 -11.29 -11.85 17.10
CA ARG A 64 -11.11 -11.03 18.32
C ARG A 64 -9.86 -10.16 18.27
N ARG A 65 -9.68 -9.42 17.17
CA ARG A 65 -8.64 -8.37 17.05
C ARG A 65 -8.65 -7.52 18.32
N SER A 66 -7.61 -7.66 19.14
CA SER A 66 -7.57 -7.09 20.49
C SER A 66 -6.93 -5.71 20.44
N CYS A 67 -7.74 -4.67 20.60
CA CYS A 67 -7.24 -3.34 20.90
C CYS A 67 -6.88 -3.28 22.39
N SER A 68 -5.68 -2.82 22.70
CA SER A 68 -5.19 -2.70 24.06
C SER A 68 -4.41 -1.41 24.26
N TYR A 69 -4.42 -0.91 25.50
CA TYR A 69 -3.55 0.18 25.91
C TYR A 69 -2.20 -0.39 26.33
N HIS A 70 -1.14 -0.01 25.61
CA HIS A 70 0.20 -0.52 25.83
C HIS A 70 1.07 0.53 26.52
N THR A 71 1.58 0.18 27.69
CA THR A 71 2.42 1.07 28.50
C THR A 71 3.91 0.71 28.43
N ASN A 72 4.26 -0.50 27.99
CA ASN A 72 5.62 -1.05 28.00
C ASN A 72 6.41 -0.84 29.32
N ARG A 73 5.71 -0.69 30.47
CA ARG A 73 6.31 -0.30 31.76
C ARG A 73 7.12 1.01 31.72
N SER A 74 6.92 1.84 30.70
CA SER A 74 7.50 3.18 30.63
C SER A 74 6.72 4.11 31.58
N PRO A 75 7.38 4.84 32.50
CA PRO A 75 6.70 5.76 33.41
C PRO A 75 5.81 6.78 32.69
N TYR A 76 6.23 7.25 31.50
CA TYR A 76 5.46 8.18 30.69
C TYR A 76 4.19 7.52 30.12
N LEU A 77 4.31 6.32 29.58
CA LEU A 77 3.18 5.62 28.97
C LEU A 77 2.20 5.02 30.00
N ILE A 78 2.53 5.01 31.29
CA ILE A 78 1.55 4.73 32.35
C ILE A 78 0.49 5.83 32.41
N LEU A 79 0.90 7.09 32.22
CA LEU A 79 0.00 8.25 32.21
C LEU A 79 -0.69 8.42 30.85
N GLN A 80 0.03 8.09 29.77
CA GLN A 80 -0.49 8.21 28.40
C GLN A 80 -0.20 6.91 27.62
N PRO A 81 -1.01 5.85 27.80
CA PRO A 81 -0.79 4.58 27.12
C PRO A 81 -0.97 4.67 25.61
N LEU A 82 -0.16 3.91 24.87
CA LEU A 82 -0.30 3.81 23.41
C LEU A 82 -1.49 2.94 23.04
N LYS A 83 -2.23 3.36 22.01
CA LYS A 83 -3.31 2.56 21.42
C LYS A 83 -2.69 1.50 20.51
N LYS A 84 -2.70 0.24 20.94
CA LYS A 84 -2.12 -0.90 20.23
C LYS A 84 -3.21 -1.80 19.67
N GLU A 85 -3.17 -2.09 18.39
CA GLU A 85 -4.01 -3.09 17.73
C GLU A 85 -3.14 -4.21 17.17
N GLU A 86 -3.47 -5.45 17.50
CA GLU A 86 -2.79 -6.61 16.92
C GLU A 86 -3.42 -6.99 15.58
N VAL A 87 -2.64 -6.83 14.51
CA VAL A 87 -3.09 -7.00 13.12
C VAL A 87 -2.82 -8.42 12.61
N ASN A 88 -1.81 -9.10 13.13
CA ASN A 88 -1.54 -10.47 12.74
C ASN A 88 -0.70 -11.17 13.81
N LEU A 89 -0.94 -12.47 14.00
CA LEU A 89 -0.18 -13.30 14.93
C LEU A 89 1.08 -13.87 14.27
N GLU A 90 0.99 -14.26 13.00
CA GLU A 90 2.10 -14.84 12.26
C GLU A 90 2.11 -14.39 10.79
N PRO A 91 3.09 -13.57 10.37
CA PRO A 91 4.07 -12.90 11.23
C PRO A 91 3.39 -11.97 12.24
N TYR A 92 4.04 -11.73 13.38
CA TYR A 92 3.53 -10.82 14.40
C TYR A 92 3.51 -9.38 13.87
N VAL A 93 2.32 -8.82 13.66
CA VAL A 93 2.12 -7.47 13.14
C VAL A 93 1.22 -6.70 14.09
N VAL A 94 1.64 -5.50 14.43
CA VAL A 94 0.94 -4.59 15.35
C VAL A 94 0.85 -3.21 14.73
N LEU A 95 -0.32 -2.60 14.85
CA LEU A 95 -0.57 -1.21 14.49
C LEU A 95 -0.69 -0.36 15.75
N TYR A 96 0.04 0.76 15.79
CA TYR A 96 -0.13 1.78 16.82
C TYR A 96 -0.93 2.93 16.24
N HIS A 97 -2.07 3.24 16.87
CA HIS A 97 -2.95 4.33 16.44
C HIS A 97 -2.51 5.64 17.06
N ASP A 98 -2.59 6.72 16.29
CA ASP A 98 -2.25 8.10 16.69
C ASP A 98 -0.85 8.19 17.34
N PHE A 99 0.10 7.38 16.87
CA PHE A 99 1.44 7.31 17.48
C PHE A 99 2.28 8.58 17.26
N ILE A 100 2.09 9.23 16.11
CA ILE A 100 2.79 10.45 15.70
C ILE A 100 1.72 11.40 15.16
N SER A 101 1.72 12.64 15.63
CA SER A 101 0.86 13.69 15.09
C SER A 101 1.34 14.17 13.73
N ASP A 102 0.46 14.77 12.93
CA ASP A 102 0.83 15.31 11.61
C ASP A 102 2.00 16.29 11.69
N TYR A 103 2.02 17.15 12.71
CA TYR A 103 3.12 18.09 12.94
C TYR A 103 4.45 17.37 13.23
N GLU A 104 4.45 16.36 14.09
CA GLU A 104 5.65 15.57 14.39
C GLU A 104 6.11 14.81 13.14
N ALA A 105 5.19 14.28 12.35
CA ALA A 105 5.50 13.59 11.10
C ALA A 105 6.15 14.54 10.09
N GLU A 106 5.63 15.77 9.91
CA GLU A 106 6.27 16.80 9.10
C GLU A 106 7.68 17.12 9.63
N LYS A 107 7.82 17.29 10.94
CA LYS A 107 9.10 17.64 11.53
C LYS A 107 10.15 16.53 11.36
N ILE A 108 9.75 15.27 11.47
CA ILE A 108 10.61 14.12 11.20
C ILE A 108 11.07 14.13 9.74
N LYS A 109 10.17 14.40 8.78
CA LYS A 109 10.52 14.51 7.36
C LYS A 109 11.53 15.64 7.09
N GLU A 110 11.36 16.79 7.74
CA GLU A 110 12.32 17.90 7.65
C GLU A 110 13.71 17.48 8.15
N ILE A 111 13.80 16.89 9.35
CA ILE A 111 15.07 16.52 9.98
C ILE A 111 15.77 15.39 9.20
N ALA A 112 15.02 14.49 8.59
CA ALA A 112 15.55 13.41 7.76
C ALA A 112 16.19 13.91 6.43
N SER A 113 15.98 15.17 6.06
CA SER A 113 16.49 15.76 4.81
C SER A 113 17.91 16.32 5.02
N PRO A 114 18.94 15.54 4.63
CA PRO A 114 19.38 15.57 3.23
C PRO A 114 19.24 14.23 2.48
N TRP A 115 18.93 13.13 3.19
CA TRP A 115 18.97 11.78 2.61
C TRP A 115 17.80 11.47 1.68
N VAL A 116 16.62 12.03 1.97
CA VAL A 116 15.42 11.90 1.11
C VAL A 116 15.63 12.65 -0.21
N SER A 117 16.24 13.84 -0.16
CA SER A 117 16.54 14.62 -1.37
C SER A 117 17.65 14.00 -2.23
N LEU A 118 18.64 13.35 -1.62
CA LEU A 118 19.66 12.57 -2.34
C LEU A 118 19.06 11.32 -3.02
N TYR A 119 18.16 10.61 -2.33
CA TYR A 119 17.44 9.48 -2.93
C TYR A 119 16.61 9.92 -4.15
N ASN A 120 15.92 11.06 -4.07
CA ASN A 120 15.15 11.59 -5.21
C ASN A 120 16.06 12.05 -6.36
N LYS A 121 17.22 12.65 -6.07
CA LYS A 121 18.20 13.02 -7.11
C LYS A 121 18.86 11.82 -7.80
N LEU A 122 19.07 10.72 -7.09
CA LEU A 122 19.61 9.48 -7.66
C LEU A 122 18.59 8.69 -8.49
N GLN A 123 17.32 9.10 -8.52
CA GLN A 123 16.30 8.54 -9.42
C GLN A 123 16.03 9.41 -10.67
N GLU A 124 16.68 10.57 -10.77
CA GLU A 124 16.61 11.47 -11.94
C GLU A 124 17.84 11.37 -12.87
N GLU A 125 18.84 10.56 -12.51
CA GLU A 125 19.91 10.04 -13.40
C GLU A 125 19.63 8.60 -13.83
#